data_AF-A0A536U9P6-F1
#
_entry.id   AF-A0A536U9P6-F1
#
_cell.length_a   1.000
_cell.length_b   1.000
_cell.length_c   1.000
_cell.angle_alpha   90.00
_cell.angle_beta   90.00
_cell.angle_gamma   90.00
#
_symmetry.space_group_name_H-M   'P 1'
#
loop_
_entity.id
_entity.type
_entity.pdbx_description
1 polymer ?
#
loop_
_entity_poly.entity_id
_entity_poly.type
_entity_poly.pdbx_seq_one_letter_code
_entity_poly.pdbx_strand_id
1 'polypeptide(L)' 'MKLYYSPGACSLSTHIVAREAGIAVDLVKVDLLKHQLDDGSDYFAINARGYVPLLELDDGSRHSEAGALLQYLGDLSGNT' A
#
# COMPACT_ATOMS: atom_id res chain seq x y z
N MET A 1 -6.10 -8.24 0.07
CA MET A 1 -5.01 -7.30 -0.29
C MET A 1 -4.58 -6.51 0.93
N LYS A 2 -3.28 -6.20 1.06
CA LYS A 2 -2.73 -5.35 2.14
C LYS A 2 -2.07 -4.09 1.58
N LEU A 3 -2.34 -2.95 2.19
CA LEU A 3 -1.70 -1.67 1.86
C LEU A 3 -0.76 -1.26 3.00
N TYR A 4 0.54 -1.29 2.73
CA TYR A 4 1.55 -0.71 3.62
C TYR A 4 1.55 0.81 3.45
N TYR A 5 1.30 1.53 4.55
CA TYR A 5 1.08 2.97 4.53
C TYR A 5 1.78 3.68 5.70
N SER A 6 1.98 4.98 5.58
CA SER A 6 2.36 5.83 6.70
C SER A 6 1.43 7.06 6.76
N PRO A 7 0.93 7.46 7.95
CA PRO A 7 0.06 8.64 8.07
C PRO A 7 0.73 9.90 7.49
N GLY A 8 -0.01 10.65 6.67
CA GLY A 8 0.49 11.88 6.03
C GLY A 8 1.41 11.66 4.81
N ALA A 9 1.73 10.42 4.45
CA ALA A 9 2.52 10.12 3.25
C ALA A 9 1.65 10.01 1.98
N CYS A 10 2.30 9.89 0.82
CA CYS A 10 1.64 9.71 -0.47
C CYS A 10 0.77 8.44 -0.54
N SER A 11 1.00 7.45 0.33
CA SER A 11 0.14 6.26 0.46
C SER A 11 -1.32 6.58 0.82
N LEU A 12 -1.62 7.80 1.28
CA LEU A 12 -2.99 8.26 1.50
C LEU A 12 -3.82 8.22 0.20
N SER A 13 -3.24 8.56 -0.96
CA SER A 13 -3.99 8.56 -2.22
C SER A 13 -4.45 7.15 -2.59
N THR A 14 -3.57 6.16 -2.45
CA THR A 14 -3.90 4.74 -2.67
C THR A 14 -4.98 4.26 -1.72
N HIS A 15 -4.95 4.68 -0.45
CA HIS A 15 -5.99 4.35 0.52
C HIS A 15 -7.35 4.99 0.16
N ILE A 16 -7.36 6.25 -0.28
CA ILE A 16 -8.59 6.92 -0.74
C ILE A 16 -9.18 6.18 -1.93
N VAL A 17 -8.39 5.93 -2.98
CA VAL A 17 -8.90 5.25 -4.19
C VAL A 17 -9.41 3.85 -3.87
N ALA A 18 -8.72 3.07 -3.03
CA ALA A 18 -9.22 1.76 -2.60
C ALA A 18 -10.61 1.87 -1.94
N ARG A 19 -10.81 2.86 -1.06
CA ARG A 19 -12.12 3.11 -0.42
C ARG A 19 -13.19 3.53 -1.41
N GLU A 20 -12.89 4.49 -2.30
CA GLU A 20 -13.84 4.99 -3.31
C GLU A 20 -14.22 3.89 -4.31
N ALA A 21 -13.28 3.00 -4.64
CA ALA A 21 -13.50 1.83 -5.48
C ALA A 21 -14.28 0.69 -4.79
N GLY A 22 -14.59 0.81 -3.49
CA GLY A 22 -15.20 -0.27 -2.72
C GLY A 22 -14.30 -1.50 -2.54
N ILE A 23 -12.98 -1.33 -2.71
CA ILE A 23 -11.99 -2.39 -2.62
C ILE A 23 -11.47 -2.49 -1.18
N ALA A 24 -11.71 -3.64 -0.55
CA ALA A 24 -11.19 -3.90 0.79
C ALA A 24 -9.67 -4.09 0.77
N VAL A 25 -8.97 -3.32 1.61
CA VAL A 25 -7.53 -3.46 1.86
C VAL A 25 -7.28 -3.45 3.36
N ASP A 26 -6.46 -4.38 3.83
CA ASP A 26 -5.94 -4.36 5.19
C ASP A 26 -4.82 -3.32 5.28
N LEU A 27 -4.91 -2.42 6.25
CA LEU A 27 -3.91 -1.37 6.42
C LEU A 27 -2.79 -1.86 7.33
N VAL A 28 -1.56 -1.79 6.83
CA VAL A 28 -0.35 -2.10 7.59
C VAL A 28 0.46 -0.82 7.77
N LYS A 29 0.52 -0.31 8.99
CA LYS A 29 1.25 0.91 9.27
C LYS A 29 2.76 0.66 9.26
N VAL A 30 3.48 1.60 8.64
CA VAL A 30 4.94 1.63 8.56
C VAL A 30 5.43 2.93 9.20
N ASP A 31 6.32 2.80 10.18
CA ASP A 31 7.19 3.89 10.63
C ASP A 31 8.33 4.04 9.61
N LEU A 32 8.28 5.06 8.77
CA LEU A 32 9.27 5.31 7.72
C LEU A 32 10.60 5.85 8.26
N LEU A 33 10.63 6.39 9.49
CA LEU A 33 11.88 6.86 10.10
C LEU A 33 12.70 5.68 10.61
N LYS A 34 12.02 4.67 11.17
CA LYS A 34 12.65 3.45 11.69
C LYS A 34 12.66 2.30 10.70
N HIS A 35 11.87 2.40 9.63
CA HIS A 35 11.55 1.32 8.70
C HIS A 35 11.03 0.06 9.43
N GLN A 36 10.03 0.26 10.30
CA GLN A 36 9.45 -0.81 11.10
C GLN A 36 7.93 -0.85 10.96
N LEU A 37 7.36 -2.04 11.12
CA LEU A 37 5.93 -2.21 11.33
C LEU A 37 5.55 -1.97 12.80
N ASP A 38 4.25 -1.92 13.10
CA ASP A 38 3.76 -1.73 14.47
C ASP A 38 4.18 -2.85 15.44
N ASP A 39 4.47 -4.06 14.94
CA ASP A 39 4.99 -5.18 15.74
C ASP A 39 6.52 -5.16 15.92
N GLY A 40 7.21 -4.15 15.36
CA GLY A 40 8.66 -3.99 15.41
C GLY A 40 9.44 -4.76 14.34
N SER A 41 8.76 -5.50 13.45
CA SER A 41 9.42 -6.18 12.33
C SER A 41 10.03 -5.19 11.34
N ASP A 42 11.12 -5.61 10.69
CA ASP A 42 11.86 -4.79 9.73
C ASP A 42 11.11 -4.70 8.39
N TYR A 43 10.75 -3.48 7.99
CA TYR A 43 10.05 -3.22 6.75
C TYR A 43 10.94 -3.46 5.52
N PHE A 44 12.26 -3.39 5.63
CA PHE A 44 13.15 -3.71 4.50
C PHE A 44 13.08 -5.18 4.08
N ALA A 45 12.73 -6.08 4.99
CA ALA A 45 12.46 -7.48 4.67
C ALA A 45 11.20 -7.64 3.79
N ILE A 46 10.32 -6.63 3.77
CA ILE A 46 9.08 -6.62 3.00
C ILE A 46 9.27 -5.86 1.68
N ASN A 47 9.85 -4.66 1.76
CA ASN A 47 10.17 -3.80 0.63
C ASN A 47 11.59 -3.25 0.77
N ALA A 48 12.52 -3.80 0.00
CA ALA A 48 13.91 -3.36 -0.02
C ALA A 48 14.08 -1.86 -0.38
N ARG A 49 13.08 -1.23 -1.01
CA ARG A 49 13.10 0.21 -1.32
C ARG A 49 12.73 1.08 -0.12
N GLY A 50 12.15 0.51 0.94
CA GLY A 50 11.92 1.18 2.22
C GLY A 50 10.85 2.27 2.26
N TYR A 51 10.11 2.50 1.17
CA TYR A 51 9.07 3.53 1.11
C TYR A 51 7.65 2.96 0.93
N VAL A 52 6.65 3.83 1.06
CA VAL A 52 5.22 3.57 0.83
C VAL A 52 4.70 4.47 -0.29
N PRO A 53 3.61 4.13 -1.00
CA PRO A 53 2.79 2.92 -0.83
C PRO A 53 3.47 1.65 -1.33
N LEU A 54 3.12 0.53 -0.69
CA LEU A 54 3.31 -0.82 -1.20
C LEU A 54 1.98 -1.57 -1.06
N LEU A 55 1.52 -2.19 -2.15
CA LEU A 55 0.34 -3.05 -2.16
C LEU A 55 0.78 -4.51 -2.29
N GLU A 56 0.36 -5.34 -1.36
CA GLU A 56 0.50 -6.80 -1.42
C GLU A 56 -0.83 -7.40 -1.86
N LEU A 57 -0.81 -8.11 -2.99
CA LEU A 57 -1.98 -8.79 -3.54
C LEU A 57 -2.20 -10.14 -2.84
N ASP A 58 -3.34 -10.78 -3.10
CA ASP A 58 -3.70 -12.03 -2.44
C ASP A 58 -2.80 -13.22 -2.85
N ASP A 59 -2.13 -13.11 -3.99
CA ASP A 59 -1.11 -14.06 -4.45
C ASP A 59 0.28 -13.84 -3.79
N GLY A 60 0.39 -12.84 -2.91
CA GLY A 60 1.62 -12.47 -2.22
C GLY A 60 2.57 -11.58 -3.05
N SER A 61 2.22 -11.22 -4.29
CA SER A 61 3.01 -10.29 -5.08
C SER A 61 2.93 -8.87 -4.49
N ARG A 62 4.05 -8.14 -4.56
CA ARG A 62 4.21 -6.82 -3.95
C ARG A 62 4.51 -5.78 -5.01
N HIS A 63 3.69 -4.74 -5.06
CA HIS A 63 3.74 -3.70 -6.08
C HIS A 63 3.88 -2.33 -5.42
N SER A 64 4.77 -1.51 -5.97
CA SER A 64 5.04 -0.14 -5.54
C SER A 64 4.68 0.85 -6.64
N GLU A 65 4.91 2.14 -6.39
CA GLU A 65 4.59 3.29 -7.26
C GLU A 65 3.13 3.70 -7.22
N ALA A 66 2.87 4.86 -6.60
CA ALA A 66 1.51 5.36 -6.40
C ALA A 66 0.72 5.46 -7.71
N GLY A 67 1.32 5.98 -8.79
CA GLY A 67 0.63 6.12 -10.08
C GLY A 67 0.13 4.79 -10.65
N ALA A 68 0.97 3.74 -10.61
CA ALA A 68 0.60 2.41 -11.09
C ALA A 68 -0.49 1.77 -10.21
N LEU A 69 -0.36 1.90 -8.89
CA LEU A 69 -1.35 1.37 -7.95
C LEU A 69 -2.72 2.06 -8.07
N LEU A 70 -2.72 3.38 -8.30
CA LEU A 70 -3.97 4.13 -8.52
C LEU A 70 -4.69 3.68 -9.80
N GLN A 71 -3.95 3.49 -10.89
CA GLN A 71 -4.51 2.96 -12.13
C GLN A 71 -5.06 1.54 -11.93
N TYR A 72 -4.27 0.66 -11.30
CA TYR A 72 -4.67 -0.72 -11.03
C TYR A 72 -5.98 -0.80 -10.22
N LEU A 73 -6.08 -0.04 -9.13
CA LEU A 73 -7.30 0.00 -8.32
C LEU A 73 -8.49 0.60 -9.09
N GLY A 74 -8.23 1.61 -9.93
CA GLY A 74 -9.24 2.17 -10.84
C GLY A 74 -9.79 1.12 -11.81
N ASP A 75 -8.92 0.37 -12.47
CA ASP A 75 -9.30 -0.67 -13.42
C ASP A 75 -10.09 -1.81 -12.74
N LEU A 76 -9.71 -2.18 -11.51
CA LEU A 76 -10.43 -3.20 -10.73
C LEU A 76 -11.87 -2.81 -10.38
N SER A 77 -12.16 -1.51 -10.25
CA SER A 77 -13.51 -1.02 -9.94
C SER A 77 -14.48 -1.09 -11.13
N GLY A 78 -14.00 -1.47 -12.32
CA GLY A 78 -14.82 -1.58 -13.53
C GLY A 78 -15.26 -0.23 -14.13
N ASN A 79 -14.58 0.86 -13.77
CA ASN A 79 -14.93 2.23 -14.15
C ASN A 79 -14.22 2.73 -15.42
N THR A 80 -13.89 1.83 -16.36
CA THR A 80 -13.26 2.13 -17.65
C THR A 80 -14.17 1.88 -18.85
#